data_AF-A0A7Y9LM02-F1
#
_entry.id   AF-A0A7Y9LM02-F1
#
_cell.length_a   1.000
_cell.length_b   1.000
_cell.length_c   1.000
_cell.angle_alpha   90.00
_cell.angle_beta   90.00
_cell.angle_gamma   90.00
#
_symmetry.space_group_name_H-M   'P 1'
#
loop_
_entity.id
_entity.type
_entity.pdbx_description
1 polymer ?
#
loop_
_entity_poly.entity_id
_entity_poly.type
_entity_poly.pdbx_seq_one_letter_code
_entity_poly.pdbx_strand_id
1 'polypeptide(L)'
;MNAMNGSGGEGLAHEGAARGAAVAGAAVTDATVATVADAAATRAEHAGSAHCLRVDAGAKWRAADAAGQQFDATGKAFDVAIRVFAEGETVSADADAIGEEVAAVLEGQFHVDAAGESYDLARGEAIVIPEFEARTWRCTSARGVLYRVLVREPGVPEDEAAAVNAADSVPAAPAMATPPATPPAVTSTAASPS
;
A
#
# COMPACT_ATOMS: atom_id res chain seq x y z
N MET A 1 5.29 65.92 -22.50
CA MET A 1 6.30 66.48 -21.57
C MET A 1 6.58 65.44 -20.50
N ASN A 2 7.87 65.12 -20.30
CA ASN A 2 8.54 64.13 -19.42
C ASN A 2 8.19 62.66 -19.68
N ALA A 3 9.01 61.77 -20.27
CA ALA A 3 10.47 61.56 -20.40
C ALA A 3 11.15 60.77 -19.25
N MET A 4 11.71 59.60 -19.63
CA MET A 4 12.88 58.88 -19.08
C MET A 4 12.77 58.31 -17.66
N ASN A 5 13.39 57.21 -17.22
CA ASN A 5 14.40 56.23 -17.66
C ASN A 5 14.23 55.04 -16.65
N GLY A 6 14.64 53.78 -16.81
CA GLY A 6 15.67 53.15 -17.62
C GLY A 6 16.38 52.07 -16.77
N SER A 7 17.00 51.08 -17.45
CA SER A 7 18.05 50.17 -16.96
C SER A 7 17.60 49.06 -15.98
N GLY A 8 17.92 47.78 -16.13
CA GLY A 8 19.05 47.14 -16.81
C GLY A 8 19.71 46.18 -15.81
N GLY A 9 19.86 44.91 -16.14
CA GLY A 9 20.41 43.90 -15.23
C GLY A 9 20.49 42.52 -15.88
N GLU A 10 21.41 42.39 -16.82
CA GLU A 10 21.89 41.14 -17.39
C GLU A 10 22.71 40.33 -16.36
N GLY A 11 22.71 39.00 -16.53
CA GLY A 11 23.84 38.15 -16.16
C GLY A 11 23.66 37.33 -14.88
N LEU A 12 23.49 36.01 -15.06
CA LEU A 12 24.59 35.06 -14.88
C LEU A 12 24.07 33.64 -15.09
N ALA A 13 24.50 33.06 -16.21
CA ALA A 13 24.49 31.63 -16.41
C ALA A 13 25.37 30.98 -15.33
N HIS A 14 24.82 30.01 -14.61
CA HIS A 14 25.61 29.01 -13.91
C HIS A 14 25.40 27.66 -14.59
N GLU A 15 26.29 27.39 -15.53
CA GLU A 15 26.67 26.05 -15.95
C GLU A 15 27.31 25.35 -14.73
N GLY A 16 26.63 24.35 -14.20
CA GLY A 16 26.99 23.61 -12.99
C GLY A 16 27.06 22.13 -13.27
N ALA A 17 28.29 21.67 -13.47
CA ALA A 17 28.73 20.32 -13.79
C ALA A 17 28.03 19.18 -13.04
N ALA A 18 27.83 18.09 -13.79
CA ALA A 18 27.52 16.75 -13.32
C ALA A 18 28.44 16.30 -12.17
N ARG A 19 27.81 15.81 -11.09
CA ARG A 19 28.39 14.77 -10.22
C ARG A 19 27.30 13.79 -9.84
N GLY A 20 27.31 12.65 -10.53
CA GLY A 20 26.64 11.45 -10.05
C GLY A 20 27.26 11.05 -8.73
N ALA A 21 26.47 11.08 -7.66
CA ALA A 21 26.76 10.35 -6.45
C ALA A 21 26.24 8.92 -6.66
N ALA A 22 27.10 8.06 -7.19
CA ALA A 22 26.94 6.63 -7.00
C ALA A 22 26.95 6.39 -5.48
N VAL A 23 25.82 5.96 -4.93
CA VAL A 23 25.78 5.42 -3.56
C VAL A 23 26.56 4.12 -3.62
N ALA A 24 27.84 4.19 -3.25
CA ALA A 24 28.64 3.02 -2.99
C ALA A 24 27.92 2.20 -1.92
N GLY A 25 27.62 0.93 -2.23
CA GLY A 25 27.07 -0.02 -1.28
C GLY A 25 27.99 -0.07 -0.06
N ALA A 26 27.51 0.47 1.06
CA ALA A 26 28.17 0.29 2.33
C ALA A 26 28.16 -1.20 2.62
N ALA A 27 29.35 -1.81 2.59
CA ALA A 27 29.54 -3.17 3.08
C ALA A 27 29.04 -3.21 4.52
N VAL A 28 28.02 -4.02 4.76
CA VAL A 28 27.52 -4.30 6.10
C VAL A 28 28.69 -4.90 6.89
N THR A 29 29.23 -4.14 7.83
CA THR A 29 30.36 -4.60 8.64
C THR A 29 29.87 -5.64 9.66
N ASP A 30 30.75 -6.57 10.01
CA ASP A 30 30.53 -7.66 10.96
C ASP A 30 29.90 -7.20 12.30
N ALA A 31 30.28 -6.02 12.79
CA ALA A 31 29.73 -5.41 13.99
C ALA A 31 28.23 -5.01 13.88
N THR A 32 27.77 -4.62 12.68
CA THR A 32 26.36 -4.32 12.44
C THR A 32 25.53 -5.60 12.40
N VAL A 33 26.07 -6.69 11.85
CA VAL A 33 25.41 -8.01 11.85
C VAL A 33 25.27 -8.55 13.27
N ALA A 34 26.32 -8.40 14.09
CA ALA A 34 26.30 -8.81 15.49
C ALA A 34 25.24 -8.06 16.32
N THR A 35 25.06 -6.75 16.09
CA THR A 35 24.07 -5.94 16.81
C THR A 35 22.62 -6.29 16.43
N VAL A 36 22.37 -6.65 15.16
CA VAL A 36 21.05 -7.11 14.70
C VAL A 36 20.74 -8.52 15.19
N ALA A 37 21.76 -9.38 15.30
CA ALA A 37 21.63 -10.73 15.87
C ALA A 37 21.30 -10.70 17.38
N ASP A 38 21.93 -9.80 18.14
CA ASP A 38 21.68 -9.65 19.58
C ASP A 38 20.25 -9.16 19.86
N ALA A 39 19.77 -8.16 19.10
CA ALA A 39 18.37 -7.69 19.18
C ALA A 39 17.34 -8.74 18.72
N ALA A 40 17.71 -9.65 17.80
CA ALA A 40 16.89 -10.78 17.41
C ALA A 40 16.82 -11.85 18.51
N ALA A 41 17.92 -12.08 19.23
CA ALA A 41 17.98 -13.00 20.36
C ALA A 41 17.15 -12.49 21.56
N THR A 42 17.24 -11.20 21.92
CA THR A 42 16.42 -10.62 23.01
C THR A 42 14.91 -10.60 22.68
N ARG A 43 14.55 -10.49 21.39
CA ARG A 43 13.14 -10.61 20.93
C ARG A 43 12.61 -12.04 20.98
N ALA A 44 13.46 -13.05 20.82
CA ALA A 44 13.05 -14.44 20.95
C ALA A 44 12.72 -14.80 22.41
N GLU A 45 13.40 -14.18 23.39
CA GLU A 45 13.11 -14.41 24.81
C GLU A 45 11.76 -13.83 25.28
N HIS A 46 11.30 -12.70 24.72
CA HIS A 46 9.98 -12.12 25.07
C HIS A 46 8.80 -12.75 24.32
N ALA A 47 9.06 -13.52 23.25
CA ALA A 47 8.05 -14.28 22.52
C ALA A 47 7.44 -15.44 23.33
N GLY A 48 7.88 -15.62 24.58
CA GLY A 48 7.37 -16.64 25.53
C GLY A 48 6.64 -16.09 26.75
N SER A 49 6.35 -14.79 26.83
CA SER A 49 5.47 -14.29 27.90
C SER A 49 4.01 -14.66 27.58
N ALA A 50 3.26 -15.15 28.58
CA ALA A 50 1.90 -15.71 28.41
C ALA A 50 0.84 -14.75 27.81
N HIS A 51 1.23 -13.52 27.50
CA HIS A 51 0.36 -12.43 27.07
C HIS A 51 0.74 -11.83 25.71
N CYS A 52 1.86 -12.25 25.11
CA CYS A 52 2.30 -11.73 23.81
C CYS A 52 2.19 -12.82 22.73
N LEU A 53 1.36 -12.56 21.73
CA LEU A 53 1.32 -13.36 20.51
C LEU A 53 2.11 -12.64 19.40
N ARG A 54 3.02 -13.37 18.75
CA ARG A 54 3.82 -12.83 17.66
C ARG A 54 3.09 -13.00 16.34
N VAL A 55 2.99 -11.91 15.55
CA VAL A 55 2.64 -11.98 14.13
C VAL A 55 3.82 -12.56 13.36
N ASP A 56 3.66 -13.71 12.70
CA ASP A 56 4.75 -14.41 11.98
C ASP A 56 5.02 -13.83 10.57
N ALA A 57 5.02 -12.50 10.47
CA ALA A 57 5.36 -11.78 9.25
C ALA A 57 6.87 -11.68 9.04
N GLY A 58 7.64 -11.42 10.11
CA GLY A 58 9.09 -11.24 10.05
C GLY A 58 9.52 -10.30 8.91
N ALA A 59 10.43 -10.76 8.05
CA ALA A 59 10.77 -10.11 6.79
C ALA A 59 10.00 -10.69 5.59
N LYS A 60 9.14 -11.71 5.78
CA LYS A 60 8.41 -12.42 4.72
C LYS A 60 7.49 -11.48 3.95
N TRP A 61 6.83 -10.56 4.65
CA TRP A 61 5.97 -9.55 4.00
C TRP A 61 6.74 -8.61 3.08
N ARG A 62 8.08 -8.56 3.14
CA ARG A 62 8.92 -7.77 2.22
C ARG A 62 9.38 -8.56 0.99
N ALA A 63 9.08 -9.86 0.93
CA ALA A 63 9.42 -10.67 -0.23
C ALA A 63 8.67 -10.15 -1.47
N ALA A 64 9.33 -10.24 -2.64
CA ALA A 64 8.79 -9.73 -3.89
C ALA A 64 7.52 -10.48 -4.33
N ASP A 65 7.40 -11.75 -3.95
CA ASP A 65 6.29 -12.66 -4.21
C ASP A 65 5.25 -12.71 -3.07
N ALA A 66 5.32 -11.77 -2.13
CA ALA A 66 4.41 -11.72 -0.99
C ALA A 66 3.00 -11.19 -1.33
N ALA A 67 2.74 -10.73 -2.57
CA ALA A 67 1.45 -10.18 -2.94
C ALA A 67 0.30 -11.17 -2.69
N GLY A 68 -0.80 -10.69 -2.08
CA GLY A 68 -1.93 -11.50 -1.65
C GLY A 68 -1.70 -12.27 -0.34
N GLN A 69 -0.51 -12.21 0.26
CA GLN A 69 -0.25 -12.87 1.55
C GLN A 69 -0.74 -12.01 2.73
N GLN A 70 -1.21 -12.71 3.75
CA GLN A 70 -1.58 -12.15 5.04
C GLN A 70 -0.83 -12.87 6.16
N PHE A 71 -0.42 -12.10 7.16
CA PHE A 71 0.22 -12.58 8.37
C PHE A 71 -0.56 -12.01 9.56
N ASP A 72 -1.18 -12.86 10.35
CA ASP A 72 -2.05 -12.42 11.44
C ASP A 72 -1.70 -13.05 12.79
N ALA A 73 -2.27 -12.44 13.83
CA ALA A 73 -2.29 -12.93 15.19
C ALA A 73 -3.63 -12.52 15.83
N THR A 74 -4.35 -13.51 16.34
CA THR A 74 -5.63 -13.31 17.03
C THR A 74 -5.43 -13.33 18.55
N GLY A 75 -5.73 -12.20 19.19
CA GLY A 75 -5.80 -12.09 20.65
C GLY A 75 -7.20 -12.38 21.16
N LYS A 76 -7.48 -12.03 22.42
CA LYS A 76 -8.86 -12.05 22.97
C LYS A 76 -9.64 -10.79 22.60
N ALA A 77 -9.01 -9.62 22.68
CA ALA A 77 -9.64 -8.32 22.49
C ALA A 77 -9.47 -7.74 21.09
N PHE A 78 -8.50 -8.22 20.31
CA PHE A 78 -8.23 -7.71 18.98
C PHE A 78 -7.51 -8.72 18.10
N ASP A 79 -7.62 -8.52 16.79
CA ASP A 79 -6.79 -9.16 15.77
C ASP A 79 -5.76 -8.16 15.26
N VAL A 80 -4.60 -8.67 14.88
CA VAL A 80 -3.56 -7.90 14.20
C VAL A 80 -3.20 -8.60 12.91
N ALA A 81 -3.11 -7.86 11.81
CA ALA A 81 -2.69 -8.39 10.53
C ALA A 81 -1.70 -7.47 9.81
N ILE A 82 -0.77 -8.08 9.07
CA ILE A 82 -0.03 -7.44 7.98
C ILE A 82 -0.48 -8.11 6.69
N ARG A 83 -1.02 -7.32 5.75
CA ARG A 83 -1.46 -7.83 4.45
C ARG A 83 -0.75 -7.10 3.33
N VAL A 84 -0.30 -7.87 2.33
CA VAL A 84 0.39 -7.37 1.14
C VAL A 84 -0.58 -7.44 -0.03
N PHE A 85 -0.69 -6.33 -0.75
CA PHE A 85 -1.65 -6.13 -1.83
C PHE A 85 -0.94 -5.98 -3.18
N ALA A 86 -1.54 -6.56 -4.22
CA ALA A 86 -1.27 -6.16 -5.60
C ALA A 86 -2.00 -4.85 -5.96
N GLU A 87 -1.63 -4.23 -7.08
CA GLU A 87 -2.36 -3.08 -7.63
C GLU A 87 -3.83 -3.43 -7.89
N GLY A 88 -4.73 -2.53 -7.48
CA GLY A 88 -6.17 -2.69 -7.64
C GLY A 88 -6.81 -3.70 -6.68
N GLU A 89 -6.02 -4.48 -5.94
CA GLU A 89 -6.56 -5.39 -4.93
C GLU A 89 -7.31 -4.60 -3.86
N THR A 90 -8.46 -5.13 -3.48
CA THR A 90 -9.41 -4.50 -2.56
C THR A 90 -9.69 -5.41 -1.38
N VAL A 91 -9.90 -4.82 -0.21
CA VAL A 91 -10.53 -5.51 0.94
C VAL A 91 -11.63 -4.61 1.50
N SER A 92 -12.77 -5.20 1.81
CA SER A 92 -13.94 -4.50 2.32
C SER A 92 -14.47 -5.18 3.57
N ALA A 93 -15.09 -4.38 4.43
CA ALA A 93 -15.86 -4.87 5.56
C ALA A 93 -17.12 -4.02 5.67
N ASP A 94 -18.27 -4.70 5.66
CA ASP A 94 -19.58 -4.07 5.75
C ASP A 94 -19.76 -3.32 7.07
N ALA A 95 -20.74 -2.41 7.10
CA ALA A 95 -21.20 -1.82 8.34
C ALA A 95 -21.64 -2.92 9.32
N ASP A 96 -21.52 -2.67 10.62
CA ASP A 96 -21.85 -3.61 11.70
C ASP A 96 -21.01 -4.91 11.76
N ALA A 97 -20.17 -5.21 10.76
CA ALA A 97 -19.45 -6.49 10.66
C ALA A 97 -18.20 -6.58 11.55
N ILE A 98 -17.58 -5.44 11.90
CA ILE A 98 -16.40 -5.38 12.77
C ILE A 98 -16.44 -4.15 13.68
N GLY A 99 -15.72 -4.25 14.80
CA GLY A 99 -15.50 -3.14 15.72
C GLY A 99 -14.54 -2.08 15.16
N GLU A 100 -13.85 -1.37 16.04
CA GLU A 100 -12.90 -0.32 15.66
C GLU A 100 -11.72 -0.90 14.86
N GLU A 101 -11.35 -0.23 13.77
CA GLU A 101 -10.17 -0.56 12.97
C GLU A 101 -9.12 0.55 13.08
N VAL A 102 -7.89 0.17 13.43
CA VAL A 102 -6.72 1.02 13.30
C VAL A 102 -5.84 0.45 12.19
N ALA A 103 -5.59 1.24 11.15
CA ALA A 103 -4.81 0.80 10.00
C ALA A 103 -3.71 1.80 9.65
N ALA A 104 -2.55 1.29 9.26
CA ALA A 104 -1.40 2.08 8.84
C ALA A 104 -0.80 1.53 7.53
N VAL A 105 -0.44 2.43 6.62
CA VAL A 105 0.22 2.08 5.37
C VAL A 105 1.72 1.90 5.63
N LEU A 106 2.20 0.67 5.54
CA LEU A 106 3.63 0.36 5.69
C LEU A 106 4.41 0.60 4.39
N GLU A 107 3.75 0.42 3.24
CA GLU A 107 4.30 0.57 1.90
C GLU A 107 3.19 0.84 0.88
N GLY A 108 3.50 1.58 -0.19
CA GLY A 108 2.57 1.85 -1.28
C GLY A 108 1.62 3.02 -1.01
N GLN A 109 0.50 3.01 -1.74
CA GLN A 109 -0.60 3.97 -1.63
C GLN A 109 -1.94 3.23 -1.65
N PHE A 110 -2.89 3.72 -0.86
CA PHE A 110 -4.23 3.17 -0.74
C PHE A 110 -5.27 4.26 -0.85
N HIS A 111 -6.33 3.97 -1.61
CA HIS A 111 -7.57 4.69 -1.51
C HIS A 111 -8.48 4.00 -0.49
N VAL A 112 -9.10 4.76 0.39
CA VAL A 112 -9.93 4.25 1.48
C VAL A 112 -11.26 4.98 1.46
N ASP A 113 -12.35 4.22 1.34
CA ASP A 113 -13.69 4.71 1.57
C ASP A 113 -14.14 4.20 2.94
N ALA A 114 -14.34 5.09 3.91
CA ALA A 114 -14.70 4.72 5.29
C ALA A 114 -15.56 5.81 5.95
N ALA A 115 -16.59 5.41 6.70
CA ALA A 115 -17.47 6.33 7.43
C ALA A 115 -18.08 7.46 6.57
N GLY A 116 -18.35 7.17 5.29
CA GLY A 116 -18.86 8.15 4.33
C GLY A 116 -17.83 9.16 3.80
N GLU A 117 -16.55 8.98 4.12
CA GLU A 117 -15.45 9.81 3.67
C GLU A 117 -14.46 9.00 2.82
N SER A 118 -13.72 9.69 1.94
CA SER A 118 -12.72 9.10 1.07
C SER A 118 -11.34 9.70 1.34
N TYR A 119 -10.34 8.83 1.47
CA TYR A 119 -8.96 9.19 1.82
C TYR A 119 -7.98 8.54 0.86
N ASP A 120 -6.91 9.26 0.49
CA ASP A 120 -5.74 8.68 -0.15
C ASP A 120 -4.60 8.67 0.87
N LEU A 121 -4.18 7.47 1.28
CA LEU A 121 -3.14 7.26 2.28
C LEU A 121 -1.87 6.71 1.64
N ALA A 122 -0.73 7.28 2.01
CA ALA A 122 0.61 6.87 1.61
C ALA A 122 1.39 6.29 2.79
N ARG A 123 2.56 5.71 2.47
CA ARG A 123 3.48 5.13 3.47
C ARG A 123 3.71 6.07 4.68
N GLY A 124 3.46 5.54 5.87
CA GLY A 124 3.63 6.23 7.14
C GLY A 124 2.35 6.90 7.65
N GLU A 125 1.29 6.94 6.85
CA GLU A 125 -0.01 7.46 7.25
C GLU A 125 -0.89 6.35 7.82
N ALA A 126 -1.80 6.76 8.70
CA ALA A 126 -2.69 5.87 9.43
C ALA A 126 -4.05 6.53 9.62
N ILE A 127 -5.07 5.70 9.77
CA ILE A 127 -6.45 6.10 10.05
C ILE A 127 -7.03 5.22 11.15
N VAL A 128 -7.95 5.80 11.92
CA VAL A 128 -8.83 5.09 12.83
C VAL A 128 -10.23 5.16 12.24
N ILE A 129 -10.83 3.99 12.02
CA ILE A 129 -12.20 3.86 11.54
C ILE A 129 -13.03 3.41 12.74
N PRO A 130 -14.03 4.20 13.15
CA PRO A 130 -14.91 3.85 14.27
C PRO A 130 -15.59 2.49 14.06
N GLU A 131 -16.08 1.94 15.16
CA GLU A 131 -16.90 0.73 15.15
C GLU A 131 -18.11 0.85 14.21
N PHE A 132 -18.51 -0.28 13.63
CA PHE A 132 -19.73 -0.43 12.82
C PHE A 132 -19.79 0.39 11.52
N GLU A 133 -18.75 1.15 11.18
CA GLU A 133 -18.68 1.91 9.93
C GLU A 133 -18.23 1.04 8.76
N ALA A 134 -18.92 1.06 7.63
CA ALA A 134 -18.44 0.35 6.44
C ALA A 134 -17.07 0.90 5.99
N ARG A 135 -16.19 0.01 5.51
CA ARG A 135 -14.90 0.42 4.94
C ARG A 135 -14.47 -0.41 3.74
N THR A 136 -13.76 0.24 2.83
CA THR A 136 -13.12 -0.38 1.67
C THR A 136 -11.73 0.20 1.47
N TRP A 137 -10.75 -0.68 1.39
CA TRP A 137 -9.36 -0.35 1.08
C TRP A 137 -9.04 -0.84 -0.32
N ARG A 138 -8.46 0.03 -1.15
CA ARG A 138 -7.98 -0.32 -2.49
C ARG A 138 -6.54 0.11 -2.68
N CYS A 139 -5.67 -0.83 -3.03
CA CYS A 139 -4.28 -0.50 -3.35
C CYS A 139 -4.22 0.22 -4.71
N THR A 140 -3.64 1.42 -4.75
CA THR A 140 -3.51 2.23 -5.98
C THR A 140 -2.10 2.23 -6.55
N SER A 141 -1.14 1.68 -5.81
CA SER A 141 0.23 1.47 -6.27
C SER A 141 0.46 0.04 -6.76
N ALA A 142 1.55 -0.18 -7.52
CA ALA A 142 1.97 -1.51 -7.98
C ALA A 142 2.04 -2.58 -6.85
N ARG A 143 2.35 -2.14 -5.62
CA ARG A 143 2.43 -2.95 -4.42
C ARG A 143 2.09 -2.13 -3.19
N GLY A 144 1.21 -2.65 -2.34
CA GLY A 144 0.81 -2.02 -1.09
C GLY A 144 0.96 -2.94 0.11
N VAL A 145 1.20 -2.39 1.29
CA VAL A 145 1.24 -3.16 2.55
C VAL A 145 0.47 -2.40 3.63
N LEU A 146 -0.53 -3.05 4.21
CA LEU A 146 -1.28 -2.55 5.36
C LEU A 146 -0.89 -3.30 6.61
N TYR A 147 -0.70 -2.54 7.69
CA TYR A 147 -0.81 -3.03 9.06
C TYR A 147 -2.22 -2.70 9.55
N ARG A 148 -2.94 -3.69 10.08
CA ARG A 148 -4.32 -3.54 10.56
C ARG A 148 -4.45 -4.11 11.96
N VAL A 149 -5.20 -3.42 12.79
CA VAL A 149 -5.64 -3.88 14.11
C VAL A 149 -7.15 -3.75 14.14
N LEU A 150 -7.84 -4.85 14.42
CA LEU A 150 -9.29 -4.88 14.58
C LEU A 150 -9.59 -5.11 16.06
N VAL A 151 -10.14 -4.10 16.73
CA VAL A 151 -10.57 -4.21 18.12
C VAL A 151 -11.97 -4.81 18.15
N ARG A 152 -12.13 -5.89 18.91
CA ARG A 152 -13.43 -6.53 19.13
C ARG A 152 -14.08 -5.97 20.38
N GLU A 153 -15.28 -5.44 20.21
CA GLU A 153 -16.19 -5.15 21.30
C GLU A 153 -16.71 -6.48 21.90
N PRO A 154 -16.67 -6.66 23.23
CA PRO A 154 -17.27 -7.82 23.87
C PRO A 154 -18.81 -7.73 23.77
N GLY A 155 -19.38 -8.41 22.77
CA GLY A 155 -20.83 -8.42 22.54
C GLY A 155 -21.26 -8.93 21.17
N VAL A 156 -20.35 -9.02 20.19
CA VAL A 156 -20.61 -9.62 18.87
C VAL A 156 -20.28 -11.13 18.92
N PRO A 157 -21.22 -12.03 18.58
CA PRO A 157 -20.98 -13.47 18.60
C PRO A 157 -19.80 -13.88 17.70
N GLU A 158 -18.99 -14.82 18.18
CA GLU A 158 -17.74 -15.28 17.55
C GLU A 158 -17.93 -15.99 16.19
N ASP A 159 -19.16 -16.23 15.76
CA ASP A 159 -19.49 -16.93 14.50
C ASP A 159 -19.43 -16.04 13.23
N GLU A 160 -19.37 -14.70 13.35
CA GLU A 160 -19.28 -13.79 12.17
C GLU A 160 -17.88 -13.19 11.91
N ALA A 161 -17.01 -13.10 12.92
CA ALA A 161 -15.70 -12.45 12.78
C ALA A 161 -14.71 -13.22 11.86
N ALA A 162 -14.89 -14.54 11.72
CA ALA A 162 -14.06 -15.35 10.83
C ALA A 162 -14.33 -15.07 9.33
N ALA A 163 -15.51 -14.55 8.99
CA ALA A 163 -15.87 -14.25 7.59
C ALA A 163 -15.16 -12.98 7.08
N VAL A 164 -14.90 -12.00 7.94
CA VAL A 164 -14.33 -10.70 7.51
C VAL A 164 -12.84 -10.80 7.13
N ASN A 165 -12.13 -11.79 7.66
CA ASN A 165 -10.73 -12.04 7.31
C ASN A 165 -10.56 -12.99 6.11
N ALA A 166 -11.64 -13.65 5.67
CA ALA A 166 -11.64 -14.59 4.54
C ALA A 166 -12.40 -14.08 3.31
N ALA A 167 -13.27 -13.08 3.45
CA ALA A 167 -14.14 -12.64 2.37
C ALA A 167 -13.45 -11.67 1.40
N ASP A 168 -13.40 -12.15 0.16
CA ASP A 168 -13.39 -11.39 -1.09
C ASP A 168 -12.14 -10.56 -1.44
N SER A 169 -11.04 -11.27 -1.68
CA SER A 169 -10.14 -10.86 -2.76
C SER A 169 -10.85 -11.01 -4.10
N VAL A 170 -11.68 -10.04 -4.50
CA VAL A 170 -12.03 -9.90 -5.91
C VAL A 170 -10.73 -9.52 -6.63
N PRO A 171 -10.18 -10.35 -7.53
CA PRO A 171 -9.04 -9.93 -8.32
C PRO A 171 -9.48 -8.70 -9.13
N ALA A 172 -8.67 -7.65 -9.10
CA ALA A 172 -8.85 -6.50 -9.99
C ALA A 172 -9.10 -7.03 -11.41
N ALA A 173 -10.25 -6.66 -11.99
CA ALA A 173 -10.59 -7.03 -13.35
C ALA A 173 -9.39 -6.68 -14.25
N PRO A 174 -8.92 -7.60 -15.12
CA PRO A 174 -7.78 -7.30 -15.97
C PRO A 174 -8.10 -6.03 -16.76
N ALA A 175 -7.17 -5.06 -16.73
CA ALA A 175 -7.25 -3.85 -17.51
C ALA A 175 -7.69 -4.20 -18.93
N MET A 176 -8.91 -3.80 -19.29
CA MET A 176 -9.45 -4.03 -20.62
C MET A 176 -8.46 -3.46 -21.63
N ALA A 177 -7.86 -4.36 -22.41
CA ALA A 177 -7.04 -4.02 -23.54
C ALA A 177 -7.79 -3.02 -24.42
N THR A 178 -7.16 -1.89 -24.69
CA THR A 178 -7.61 -0.91 -25.68
C THR A 178 -7.86 -1.65 -27.00
N PRO A 179 -9.07 -1.55 -27.61
CA PRO A 179 -9.32 -2.22 -28.88
C PRO A 179 -8.38 -1.65 -29.96
N PRO A 180 -7.84 -2.49 -30.87
CA PRO A 180 -7.00 -2.01 -31.96
C PRO A 180 -7.83 -1.10 -32.87
N ALA A 181 -7.24 0.04 -33.25
CA ALA A 181 -7.81 0.97 -34.20
C ALA A 181 -8.09 0.28 -35.54
N THR A 182 -9.36 0.26 -35.94
CA THR A 182 -9.80 -0.18 -37.27
C THR A 182 -9.15 0.69 -38.36
N PRO A 183 -8.39 0.14 -39.32
CA PRO A 183 -7.89 0.92 -40.44
C PRO A 183 -9.04 1.29 -41.40
N PRO A 184 -9.00 2.47 -42.05
CA PRO A 184 -10.05 2.87 -42.98
C PRO A 184 -10.08 1.98 -44.23
N ALA A 185 -11.30 1.65 -44.68
CA ALA A 185 -11.55 0.89 -45.88
C ALA A 185 -11.04 1.62 -47.14
N VAL A 186 -10.13 1.00 -47.88
CA VAL A 186 -9.74 1.44 -49.22
C VAL A 186 -10.85 1.13 -50.22
N THR A 187 -11.38 2.17 -50.86
CA THR A 187 -12.39 2.06 -51.91
C THR A 187 -11.71 1.58 -53.19
N SER A 188 -12.13 0.40 -53.69
CA SER A 188 -11.67 -0.12 -54.98
C SER A 188 -12.49 0.51 -56.11
N THR A 189 -11.87 1.45 -56.84
CA THR A 189 -12.38 1.95 -58.12
C THR A 189 -11.95 0.99 -59.23
N ALA A 190 -12.90 0.22 -59.75
CA ALA A 190 -12.73 -0.49 -61.01
C ALA A 190 -13.01 0.47 -62.16
N ALA A 191 -11.96 0.83 -62.90
CA ALA A 191 -12.08 1.34 -64.26
C ALA A 191 -11.53 0.25 -65.19
N SER A 192 -12.40 -0.41 -65.96
CA SER A 192 -12.00 -1.24 -67.10
C SER A 192 -11.95 -0.40 -68.37
N PRO A 193 -10.99 -0.66 -69.26
CA PRO A 193 -10.84 0.02 -70.53
C PRO A 193 -11.57 -0.68 -71.69
N SER A 194 -11.66 0.08 -72.79
CA SER A 194 -12.01 -0.25 -74.19
C SER A 194 -13.46 -0.03 -74.61
#